data_AF-A0A1V2DQW5-F1
#
_entry.id   AF-A0A1V2DQW5-F1
#
_cell.length_a   1.000
_cell.length_b   1.000
_cell.length_c   1.000
_cell.angle_alpha   90.00
_cell.angle_beta   90.00
_cell.angle_gamma   90.00
#
_symmetry.space_group_name_H-M   'P 1'
#
loop_
_entity.id
_entity.type
_entity.pdbx_description
1 polymer ?
#
loop_
_entity_poly.entity_id
_entity_poly.type
_entity_poly.pdbx_seq_one_letter_code
_entity_poly.pdbx_strand_id
1 'polypeptide(L)'
;MDYSAILQPLYTALWYLIPLAIAGAVFNSPWFKGKVGEAVVNLAARLFLDKSRYHLIKNVTLPTADGTTQIDHIIVSRYGVFVVETKNMKGWIFGDARQRYWTQKIFKHSQKFQNPLHQNYKHVKTLQSLLGLDDQQIHSVVVFVGEATFKTPMPENVTYGRGYIRFIQSHTEERLSETEVQTIIDTIQSGRLAATFKNHRQHAAHVKQIVAQKEREPRCPKCQGEMIRRVVKRGANAGKAFWGCKAFPVCRGVLNIELE
;
A
#
# COMPACT_ATOMS: atom_id res chain seq x y z
N MET A 1 -34.93 -21.73 46.16
CA MET A 1 -34.49 -20.32 46.19
C MET A 1 -34.46 -19.82 44.77
N ASP A 2 -35.16 -18.72 44.49
CA ASP A 2 -35.21 -18.13 43.16
C ASP A 2 -34.01 -17.20 42.97
N TYR A 3 -33.00 -17.70 42.27
CA TYR A 3 -31.75 -16.96 42.01
C TYR A 3 -31.90 -15.93 40.88
N SER A 4 -33.05 -15.87 40.20
CA SER A 4 -33.27 -14.98 39.06
C SER A 4 -33.12 -13.50 39.42
N ALA A 5 -33.60 -13.09 40.60
CA ALA A 5 -33.51 -11.71 41.08
C ALA A 5 -32.07 -11.25 41.38
N ILE A 6 -31.17 -12.18 41.72
CA ILE A 6 -29.75 -11.89 42.00
C ILE A 6 -28.94 -11.91 40.70
N LEU A 7 -29.32 -12.75 39.73
CA LEU A 7 -28.60 -12.92 38.46
C LEU A 7 -29.02 -11.92 37.38
N GLN A 8 -30.25 -11.38 37.41
CA GLN A 8 -30.74 -10.43 36.39
C GLN A 8 -29.90 -9.14 36.26
N PRO A 9 -29.45 -8.49 37.36
CA PRO A 9 -28.56 -7.33 37.26
C PRO A 9 -27.19 -7.68 36.65
N LEU A 10 -26.70 -8.89 36.92
CA LEU A 10 -25.46 -9.39 36.35
C LEU A 10 -25.61 -9.67 34.85
N TYR A 11 -26.71 -10.30 34.43
CA TYR A 11 -27.00 -10.54 33.01
C TYR A 11 -27.16 -9.24 32.21
N THR A 12 -27.84 -8.24 32.77
CA THR A 12 -27.99 -6.93 32.12
C THR A 12 -26.66 -6.18 32.01
N ALA A 13 -25.81 -6.22 33.04
CA ALA A 13 -24.45 -5.67 32.97
C ALA A 13 -23.56 -6.39 31.95
N LEU A 14 -23.60 -7.72 31.92
CA LEU A 14 -22.86 -8.53 30.94
C LEU A 14 -23.34 -8.28 29.50
N TRP A 15 -24.64 -8.00 29.31
CA TRP A 15 -25.19 -7.66 28.00
C TRP A 15 -24.58 -6.40 27.39
N TYR A 16 -24.21 -5.41 28.21
CA TYR A 16 -23.49 -4.21 27.75
C TYR A 16 -22.01 -4.47 27.39
N LEU A 17 -21.41 -5.54 27.90
CA LEU A 17 -20.04 -5.92 27.52
C LEU A 17 -19.97 -6.44 26.09
N ILE A 18 -21.04 -7.02 25.55
CA ILE A 18 -21.09 -7.54 24.17
C ILE A 18 -20.95 -6.40 23.14
N PRO A 19 -21.77 -5.33 23.12
CA PRO A 19 -21.59 -4.22 22.19
C PRO A 19 -20.27 -3.48 22.45
N LEU A 20 -19.80 -3.40 23.69
CA LEU A 20 -18.50 -2.79 24.01
C LEU A 20 -17.32 -3.62 23.45
N ALA A 21 -17.40 -4.95 23.54
CA ALA A 21 -16.42 -5.87 22.97
C ALA A 21 -16.46 -5.86 21.43
N ILE A 22 -17.65 -5.82 20.83
CA ILE A 22 -17.84 -5.65 19.38
C ILE A 22 -17.24 -4.32 18.93
N ALA A 23 -17.55 -3.22 19.61
CA ALA A 23 -16.97 -1.91 19.34
C ALA A 23 -15.44 -1.95 19.46
N GLY A 24 -14.92 -2.52 20.54
CA GLY A 24 -13.48 -2.71 20.76
C GLY A 24 -12.81 -3.54 19.65
N ALA A 25 -13.47 -4.59 19.17
CA ALA A 25 -12.99 -5.42 18.06
C ALA A 25 -12.97 -4.64 16.73
N VAL A 26 -14.02 -3.85 16.46
CA VAL A 26 -14.10 -2.98 15.27
C VAL A 26 -13.02 -1.90 15.30
N PHE A 27 -12.86 -1.18 16.41
CA PHE A 27 -11.82 -0.15 16.59
C PHE A 27 -10.40 -0.70 16.43
N ASN A 28 -10.16 -1.94 16.88
CA ASN A 28 -8.86 -2.58 16.73
C ASN A 28 -8.63 -3.25 15.37
N SER A 29 -9.67 -3.38 14.55
CA SER A 29 -9.59 -4.06 13.26
C SER A 29 -8.60 -3.37 12.30
N PRO A 30 -7.86 -4.13 11.48
CA PRO A 30 -6.97 -3.57 10.46
C PRO A 30 -7.71 -2.67 9.46
N TRP A 31 -8.95 -3.03 9.12
CA TRP A 31 -9.78 -2.26 8.20
C TRP A 31 -10.11 -0.86 8.75
N PHE A 32 -10.55 -0.78 10.02
CA PHE A 32 -10.87 0.50 10.65
C PHE A 32 -9.64 1.39 10.76
N LYS A 33 -8.49 0.82 11.15
CA LYS A 33 -7.21 1.54 11.20
C LYS A 33 -6.83 2.10 9.82
N GLY A 34 -7.01 1.34 8.75
CA GLY A 34 -6.82 1.84 7.38
C GLY A 34 -7.67 3.07 7.10
N LYS A 35 -8.99 2.99 7.37
CA LYS A 35 -9.93 4.10 7.13
C LYS A 35 -9.64 5.34 7.96
N VAL A 36 -9.22 5.20 9.21
CA VAL A 36 -8.79 6.33 10.05
C VAL A 36 -7.59 7.03 9.42
N GLY A 37 -6.60 6.25 8.94
CA GLY A 37 -5.42 6.82 8.29
C GLY A 37 -5.78 7.61 7.03
N GLU A 38 -6.59 7.02 6.16
CA GLU A 38 -7.10 7.68 4.96
C GLU A 38 -7.87 8.97 5.30
N ALA A 39 -8.71 8.94 6.35
CA ALA A 39 -9.48 10.11 6.77
C ALA A 39 -8.60 11.26 7.25
N VAL A 40 -7.51 10.96 7.97
CA VAL A 40 -6.52 11.96 8.42
C VAL A 40 -5.83 12.63 7.24
N VAL A 41 -5.39 11.86 6.25
CA VAL A 41 -4.75 12.39 5.02
C VAL A 41 -5.75 13.24 4.23
N ASN A 42 -6.98 12.77 4.05
CA ASN A 42 -8.01 13.55 3.39
C ASN A 42 -8.31 14.88 4.11
N LEU A 43 -8.40 14.86 5.44
CA LEU A 43 -8.65 16.07 6.22
C LEU A 43 -7.47 17.06 6.09
N ALA A 44 -6.24 16.59 6.23
CA ALA A 44 -5.05 17.43 6.07
C ALA A 44 -4.97 18.04 4.66
N ALA A 45 -5.21 17.25 3.60
CA ALA A 45 -5.23 17.76 2.23
C ALA A 45 -6.28 18.87 2.06
N ARG A 46 -7.50 18.69 2.60
CA ARG A 46 -8.57 19.69 2.50
C ARG A 46 -8.32 20.99 3.28
N LEU A 47 -7.52 20.92 4.33
CA LEU A 47 -7.20 22.06 5.18
C LEU A 47 -5.97 22.84 4.70
N PHE A 48 -5.00 22.16 4.09
CA PHE A 48 -3.69 22.75 3.79
C PHE A 48 -3.37 22.85 2.30
N LEU A 49 -4.13 22.19 1.42
CA LEU A 49 -4.02 22.40 -0.02
C LEU A 49 -5.18 23.27 -0.51
N ASP A 50 -4.84 24.30 -1.27
CA ASP A 50 -5.81 25.20 -1.89
C ASP A 50 -6.67 24.41 -2.89
N LYS A 51 -7.98 24.34 -2.64
CA LYS A 51 -8.93 23.56 -3.44
C LYS A 51 -9.12 24.10 -4.86
N SER A 52 -8.72 25.35 -5.11
CA SER A 52 -8.73 25.93 -6.46
C SER A 52 -7.55 25.45 -7.32
N ARG A 53 -6.46 24.99 -6.68
CA ARG A 53 -5.22 24.57 -7.34
C ARG A 53 -4.94 23.07 -7.24
N TYR A 54 -5.44 22.43 -6.19
CA TYR A 54 -5.21 21.03 -5.88
C TYR A 54 -6.53 20.27 -5.75
N HIS A 55 -6.73 19.30 -6.62
CA HIS A 55 -7.94 18.51 -6.72
C HIS A 55 -7.71 17.11 -6.14
N LEU A 56 -8.32 16.84 -4.99
CA LEU A 56 -8.20 15.56 -4.30
C LEU A 56 -9.25 14.56 -4.79
N ILE A 57 -8.79 13.46 -5.39
CA ILE A 57 -9.57 12.29 -5.79
C ILE A 57 -9.24 11.13 -4.86
N LYS A 58 -10.26 10.41 -4.37
CA LYS A 58 -10.12 9.40 -3.32
C LYS A 58 -10.61 8.03 -3.75
N ASN A 59 -10.00 7.00 -3.18
CA ASN A 59 -10.42 5.60 -3.31
C ASN A 59 -10.65 5.21 -4.77
N VAL A 60 -9.66 5.44 -5.61
CA VAL A 60 -9.74 5.16 -7.04
C VAL A 60 -9.36 3.70 -7.28
N THR A 61 -10.28 2.90 -7.80
CA THR A 61 -9.99 1.54 -8.24
C THR A 61 -9.91 1.51 -9.75
N LEU A 62 -8.72 1.24 -10.29
CA LEU A 62 -8.48 1.16 -11.73
C LEU A 62 -8.29 -0.30 -12.16
N PRO A 63 -8.84 -0.72 -13.31
CA PRO A 63 -8.53 -2.01 -13.89
C PRO A 63 -7.06 -2.03 -14.38
N THR A 64 -6.44 -3.19 -14.28
CA THR A 64 -5.09 -3.49 -14.78
C THR A 64 -5.08 -4.83 -15.49
N ALA A 65 -4.09 -5.13 -16.33
CA ALA A 65 -4.00 -6.41 -17.03
C ALA A 65 -4.09 -7.63 -16.09
N ASP A 66 -3.51 -7.52 -14.90
CA ASP A 66 -3.49 -8.61 -13.92
C ASP A 66 -4.64 -8.56 -12.89
N GLY A 67 -5.61 -7.64 -13.01
CA GLY A 67 -6.69 -7.47 -12.04
C GLY A 67 -7.06 -6.02 -11.80
N THR A 68 -6.95 -5.54 -10.55
CA THR A 68 -7.27 -4.14 -10.19
C THR A 68 -6.19 -3.55 -9.30
N THR A 69 -6.06 -2.22 -9.36
CA THR A 69 -5.23 -1.45 -8.45
C THR A 69 -6.07 -0.41 -7.72
N GLN A 70 -5.97 -0.36 -6.39
CA GLN A 70 -6.66 0.64 -5.57
C GLN A 70 -5.64 1.68 -5.14
N ILE A 71 -5.98 2.95 -5.36
CA ILE A 71 -5.17 4.12 -5.02
C ILE A 71 -5.94 4.92 -3.99
N ASP A 72 -5.34 5.15 -2.82
CA ASP A 72 -6.01 5.79 -1.69
C ASP A 72 -6.38 7.24 -2.01
N HIS A 73 -5.37 8.01 -2.47
CA HIS A 73 -5.51 9.43 -2.75
C HIS A 73 -4.68 9.80 -3.97
N ILE A 74 -5.30 10.53 -4.90
CA ILE A 74 -4.63 11.19 -6.02
C ILE A 74 -4.89 12.68 -5.86
N ILE A 75 -3.84 13.48 -5.94
CA ILE A 75 -3.95 14.94 -5.92
C ILE A 75 -3.49 15.44 -7.29
N VAL A 76 -4.40 16.06 -8.03
CA VAL A 76 -4.13 16.61 -9.37
C VAL A 76 -3.98 18.13 -9.23
N SER A 77 -2.95 18.69 -9.84
CA SER A 77 -2.70 20.14 -9.87
C SER A 77 -1.90 20.50 -11.12
N ARG A 78 -1.76 21.80 -11.40
CA ARG A 78 -0.86 22.28 -12.47
C ARG A 78 0.62 21.91 -12.26
N TYR A 79 1.00 21.61 -11.02
CA TYR A 79 2.37 21.22 -10.65
C TYR A 79 2.64 19.72 -10.83
N GLY A 80 1.61 18.95 -11.19
CA GLY A 80 1.70 17.50 -11.38
C GLY A 80 0.60 16.72 -10.68
N VAL A 81 0.66 15.41 -10.87
CA VAL A 81 -0.21 14.39 -10.28
C VAL A 81 0.53 13.68 -9.15
N PHE A 82 0.03 13.80 -7.92
CA PHE A 82 0.64 13.17 -6.75
C PHE A 82 -0.16 11.94 -6.35
N VAL A 83 0.47 10.78 -6.42
CA VAL A 83 -0.12 9.49 -6.04
C VAL A 83 0.29 9.21 -4.60
N VAL A 84 -0.66 9.30 -3.68
CA VAL A 84 -0.39 9.24 -2.24
C VAL A 84 -0.84 7.90 -1.67
N GLU A 85 0.12 7.10 -1.23
CA GLU A 85 -0.08 5.83 -0.52
C GLU A 85 -0.10 6.09 1.00
N THR A 86 -1.18 5.67 1.68
CA THR A 86 -1.34 5.92 3.13
C THR A 86 -1.03 4.67 3.95
N LYS A 87 -0.12 4.79 4.93
CA LYS A 87 0.15 3.73 5.90
C LYS A 87 -0.17 4.20 7.32
N ASN A 88 -1.23 3.64 7.92
CA ASN A 88 -1.52 3.86 9.34
C ASN A 88 -0.84 2.79 10.20
N MET A 89 0.26 3.15 10.85
CA MET A 89 1.04 2.21 11.66
C MET A 89 1.72 2.89 12.84
N LYS A 90 2.12 2.07 13.82
CA LYS A 90 2.85 2.50 15.03
C LYS A 90 4.17 1.77 15.17
N GLY A 91 5.04 2.29 16.04
CA GLY A 91 6.32 1.67 16.37
C GLY A 91 7.44 2.02 15.39
N TRP A 92 8.54 1.29 15.48
CA TRP A 92 9.75 1.61 14.72
C TRP A 92 9.71 0.99 13.33
N ILE A 93 10.02 1.81 12.32
CA ILE A 93 10.04 1.39 10.93
C ILE A 93 11.49 1.41 10.43
N PHE A 94 11.93 0.28 9.89
CA PHE A 94 13.25 0.08 9.30
C PHE A 94 13.08 -0.31 7.83
N GLY A 95 13.77 0.39 6.94
CA GLY A 95 13.73 0.10 5.51
C GLY A 95 14.52 1.08 4.67
N ASP A 96 14.75 0.73 3.41
CA ASP A 96 15.28 1.64 2.39
C ASP A 96 14.49 1.54 1.09
N ALA A 97 14.66 2.52 0.19
CA ALA A 97 13.90 2.60 -1.06
C ALA A 97 14.07 1.38 -1.99
N ARG A 98 15.21 0.70 -1.94
CA ARG A 98 15.55 -0.42 -2.82
C ARG A 98 15.11 -1.77 -2.24
N GLN A 99 14.95 -1.88 -0.93
CA GLN A 99 14.46 -3.08 -0.27
C GLN A 99 13.03 -3.43 -0.69
N ARG A 100 12.78 -4.71 -0.94
CA ARG A 100 11.43 -5.21 -1.27
C ARG A 100 10.48 -5.19 -0.06
N TYR A 101 11.01 -5.43 1.13
CA TYR A 101 10.26 -5.47 2.37
C TYR A 101 10.90 -4.56 3.40
N TRP A 102 10.06 -3.86 4.14
CA TRP A 102 10.44 -3.10 5.33
C TRP A 102 10.07 -3.87 6.57
N THR A 103 10.62 -3.47 7.71
CA THR A 103 10.38 -4.11 9.00
C THR A 103 9.77 -3.12 9.97
N GLN A 104 8.65 -3.52 10.57
CA GLN A 104 8.02 -2.83 11.69
C GLN A 104 8.42 -3.55 12.98
N LYS A 105 8.82 -2.80 14.00
CA LYS A 105 9.11 -3.32 15.34
C LYS A 105 8.23 -2.62 16.37
N ILE A 106 7.48 -3.40 17.13
CA ILE A 106 6.66 -2.96 18.26
C ILE A 106 7.07 -3.80 19.46
N PHE A 107 7.74 -3.17 20.44
CA PHE A 107 8.34 -3.84 21.58
C PHE A 107 9.23 -5.03 21.15
N LYS A 108 8.86 -6.25 21.54
CA LYS A 108 9.59 -7.50 21.24
C LYS A 108 9.14 -8.14 19.91
N HIS A 109 8.08 -7.62 19.27
CA HIS A 109 7.56 -8.19 18.03
C HIS A 109 8.10 -7.44 16.81
N SER A 110 8.51 -8.21 15.80
CA SER A 110 9.04 -7.70 14.54
C SER A 110 8.28 -8.35 13.38
N GLN A 111 7.77 -7.53 12.47
CA GLN A 111 7.00 -7.99 11.32
C GLN A 111 7.52 -7.32 10.04
N LYS A 112 7.73 -8.13 9.00
CA LYS A 112 8.04 -7.61 7.67
C LYS A 112 6.75 -7.24 6.94
N PHE A 113 6.78 -6.14 6.19
CA PHE A 113 5.69 -5.72 5.31
C PHE A 113 6.27 -5.25 3.97
N GLN A 114 5.45 -5.26 2.91
CA GLN A 114 5.90 -4.84 1.59
C GLN A 114 6.30 -3.36 1.62
N ASN A 115 7.40 -3.01 0.94
CA ASN A 115 7.83 -1.63 0.81
C ASN A 115 6.72 -0.79 0.13
N PRO A 116 6.18 0.25 0.80
CA PRO A 116 5.10 1.07 0.25
C PRO A 116 5.52 1.83 -1.00
N LEU A 117 6.80 2.15 -1.19
CA LEU A 117 7.30 2.78 -2.41
C LEU A 117 7.12 1.87 -3.63
N HIS A 118 7.33 0.56 -3.46
CA HIS A 118 7.18 -0.41 -4.57
C HIS A 118 5.72 -0.66 -4.89
N GLN A 119 4.85 -0.62 -3.87
CA GLN A 119 3.40 -0.65 -4.09
C GLN A 119 2.96 0.60 -4.86
N ASN A 120 3.37 1.78 -4.41
CA ASN A 120 3.00 3.04 -5.03
C ASN A 120 3.58 3.23 -6.43
N TYR A 121 4.75 2.64 -6.71
CA TYR A 121 5.30 2.58 -8.07
C TYR A 121 4.35 1.90 -9.05
N LYS A 122 3.67 0.82 -8.65
CA LYS A 122 2.65 0.18 -9.50
C LYS A 122 1.48 1.13 -9.76
N HIS A 123 1.00 1.84 -8.74
CA HIS A 123 -0.07 2.84 -8.86
C HIS A 123 0.31 3.97 -9.84
N VAL A 124 1.52 4.52 -9.68
CA VAL A 124 2.08 5.55 -10.56
C VAL A 124 2.16 5.05 -11.99
N LYS A 125 2.73 3.87 -12.24
CA LYS A 125 2.85 3.34 -13.61
C LYS A 125 1.49 3.02 -14.25
N THR A 126 0.51 2.58 -13.47
CA THR A 126 -0.87 2.42 -13.96
C THR A 126 -1.48 3.76 -14.37
N LEU A 127 -1.34 4.80 -13.54
CA LEU A 127 -1.85 6.14 -13.86
C LEU A 127 -1.12 6.78 -15.03
N GLN A 128 0.21 6.65 -15.10
CA GLN A 128 1.00 7.13 -16.24
C GLN A 128 0.52 6.53 -17.55
N SER A 129 0.35 5.22 -17.59
CA SER A 129 -0.15 4.53 -18.80
C SER A 129 -1.58 4.96 -19.16
N LEU A 130 -2.45 5.13 -18.15
CA LEU A 130 -3.84 5.56 -18.36
C LEU A 130 -3.94 7.00 -18.88
N LEU A 131 -3.10 7.90 -18.36
CA LEU A 131 -3.20 9.34 -18.58
C LEU A 131 -2.20 9.88 -19.61
N GLY A 132 -1.27 9.06 -20.08
CA GLY A 132 -0.20 9.49 -20.99
C GLY A 132 0.82 10.43 -20.36
N LEU A 133 1.00 10.39 -19.04
CA LEU A 133 1.91 11.28 -18.31
C LEU A 133 3.35 10.77 -18.30
N ASP A 134 4.30 11.70 -18.36
CA ASP A 134 5.73 11.39 -18.20
C ASP A 134 6.15 11.26 -16.71
N ASP A 135 7.43 10.94 -16.46
CA ASP A 135 7.98 10.80 -15.10
C ASP A 135 8.16 12.16 -14.36
N GLN A 136 8.06 13.28 -15.08
CA GLN A 136 8.19 14.64 -14.54
C GLN A 136 6.84 15.25 -14.11
N GLN A 137 5.73 14.70 -14.60
CA GLN A 137 4.36 15.14 -14.33
C GLN A 137 3.65 14.34 -13.23
N ILE A 138 4.23 13.23 -12.78
CA ILE A 138 3.61 12.35 -11.77
C ILE A 138 4.60 11.94 -10.67
N HIS A 139 4.17 12.07 -9.43
CA HIS A 139 5.02 11.93 -8.26
C HIS A 139 4.46 10.89 -7.29
N SER A 140 5.32 9.93 -6.92
CA SER A 140 5.02 8.94 -5.88
C SER A 140 5.20 9.58 -4.50
N VAL A 141 4.20 9.51 -3.64
CA VAL A 141 4.27 9.99 -2.26
C VAL A 141 3.77 8.91 -1.30
N VAL A 142 4.52 8.62 -0.25
CA VAL A 142 4.11 7.70 0.81
C VAL A 142 3.95 8.52 2.09
N VAL A 143 2.81 8.38 2.75
CA VAL A 143 2.54 9.06 4.02
C VAL A 143 2.28 8.04 5.12
N PHE A 144 3.09 8.12 6.17
CA PHE A 144 2.86 7.40 7.41
C PHE A 144 2.04 8.28 8.36
N VAL A 145 0.95 7.71 8.87
CA VAL A 145 0.09 8.29 9.90
C VAL A 145 0.02 7.33 11.10
N GLY A 146 -0.33 7.84 12.28
CA GLY A 146 -0.21 7.08 13.53
C GLY A 146 1.15 7.26 14.20
N GLU A 147 1.51 6.45 15.19
CA GLU A 147 2.70 6.65 16.04
C GLU A 147 3.96 5.94 15.52
N ALA A 148 4.18 5.98 14.21
CA ALA A 148 5.38 5.41 13.60
C ALA A 148 6.60 6.32 13.79
N THR A 149 7.78 5.72 13.94
CA THR A 149 9.06 6.44 13.92
C THR A 149 10.03 5.75 12.97
N PHE A 150 10.54 6.48 11.99
CA PHE A 150 11.58 5.96 11.09
C PHE A 150 12.90 5.82 11.85
N LYS A 151 13.52 4.64 11.75
CA LYS A 151 14.83 4.33 12.35
C LYS A 151 15.94 4.19 11.32
N THR A 152 15.61 4.41 10.04
CA THR A 152 16.55 4.48 8.92
C THR A 152 16.24 5.74 8.10
N PRO A 153 17.22 6.29 7.36
CA PRO A 153 16.98 7.42 6.47
C PRO A 153 15.88 7.11 5.45
N MET A 154 14.93 8.02 5.32
CA MET A 154 13.83 7.91 4.38
C MET A 154 14.04 8.87 3.21
N PRO A 155 13.68 8.48 1.97
CA PRO A 155 13.59 9.41 0.85
C PRO A 155 12.62 10.56 1.15
N GLU A 156 12.80 11.70 0.49
CA GLU A 156 11.97 12.90 0.73
C GLU A 156 10.48 12.68 0.48
N ASN A 157 10.14 11.78 -0.45
CA ASN A 157 8.78 11.43 -0.79
C ASN A 157 8.14 10.40 0.17
N VAL A 158 8.88 9.93 1.19
CA VAL A 158 8.35 9.13 2.30
C VAL A 158 8.28 10.02 3.53
N THR A 159 7.05 10.34 3.93
CA THR A 159 6.80 11.38 4.90
C THR A 159 6.00 10.88 6.09
N TYR A 160 5.96 11.69 7.14
CA TYR A 160 5.16 11.43 8.34
C TYR A 160 4.18 12.58 8.59
N GLY A 161 2.94 12.23 8.96
CA GLY A 161 1.89 13.20 9.28
C GLY A 161 1.65 14.19 8.12
N ARG A 162 1.88 15.48 8.36
CA ARG A 162 1.72 16.56 7.37
C ARG A 162 2.91 16.72 6.41
N GLY A 163 3.95 15.88 6.50
CA GLY A 163 5.13 16.00 5.65
C GLY A 163 4.81 15.91 4.15
N TYR A 164 3.83 15.09 3.75
CA TYR A 164 3.42 14.97 2.35
C TYR A 164 2.85 16.27 1.77
N ILE A 165 2.20 17.10 2.59
CA ILE A 165 1.71 18.42 2.16
C ILE A 165 2.89 19.31 1.78
N ARG A 166 3.93 19.35 2.61
CA ARG A 166 5.16 20.11 2.31
C ARG A 166 5.84 19.60 1.05
N PHE A 167 5.89 18.28 0.86
CA PHE A 167 6.42 17.67 -0.35
C PHE A 167 5.62 18.07 -1.59
N ILE A 168 4.28 18.07 -1.53
CA ILE A 168 3.43 18.49 -2.65
C ILE A 168 3.65 19.99 -2.94
N GLN A 169 3.69 20.82 -1.91
CA GLN A 169 3.85 22.27 -2.04
C GLN A 169 5.26 22.69 -2.46
N SER A 170 6.28 21.84 -2.29
CA SER A 170 7.62 22.13 -2.79
C SER A 170 7.73 22.01 -4.32
N HIS A 171 6.75 21.37 -4.96
CA HIS A 171 6.64 21.33 -6.42
C HIS A 171 5.94 22.60 -6.90
N THR A 172 6.70 23.49 -7.53
CA THR A 172 6.25 24.83 -7.94
C THR A 172 6.27 25.05 -9.45
N GLU A 173 6.91 24.15 -10.19
CA GLU A 173 6.99 24.21 -11.64
C GLU A 173 5.68 23.75 -12.28
N GLU A 174 5.07 24.59 -13.12
CA GLU A 174 3.84 24.27 -13.82
C GLU A 174 4.15 23.32 -14.98
N ARG A 175 3.76 22.05 -14.83
CA ARG A 175 3.98 20.97 -15.79
C ARG A 175 2.70 20.53 -16.51
N LEU A 176 1.56 21.08 -16.09
CA LEU A 176 0.23 20.80 -16.62
C LEU A 176 -0.54 22.13 -16.77
N SER A 177 -1.24 22.27 -17.88
CA SER A 177 -2.26 23.30 -18.11
C SER A 177 -3.55 22.99 -17.35
N GLU A 178 -4.39 24.01 -17.13
CA GLU A 178 -5.71 23.83 -16.51
C GLU A 178 -6.60 22.85 -17.30
N THR A 179 -6.50 22.87 -18.63
CA THR A 179 -7.22 21.94 -19.51
C THR A 179 -6.75 20.50 -19.34
N GLU A 180 -5.45 20.28 -19.16
CA GLU A 180 -4.88 18.95 -18.88
C GLU A 180 -5.30 18.47 -17.49
N VAL A 181 -5.28 19.35 -16.48
CA VAL A 181 -5.76 19.05 -15.12
C VAL A 181 -7.20 18.55 -15.16
N GLN A 182 -8.10 19.28 -15.84
CA GLN A 182 -9.50 18.88 -15.95
C GLN A 182 -9.66 17.55 -16.70
N THR A 183 -8.95 17.38 -17.83
CA THR A 183 -8.97 16.13 -18.60
C THR A 183 -8.50 14.93 -17.77
N ILE A 184 -7.46 15.11 -16.96
CA ILE A 184 -6.95 14.07 -16.05
C ILE A 184 -8.02 13.71 -15.01
N ILE A 185 -8.64 14.71 -14.40
CA ILE A 185 -9.70 14.50 -13.41
C ILE A 185 -10.85 13.70 -14.02
N ASP A 186 -11.32 14.08 -15.21
CA ASP A 186 -12.43 13.42 -15.90
C ASP A 186 -12.07 12.00 -16.35
N THR A 187 -10.84 11.78 -16.80
CA THR A 187 -10.34 10.45 -17.18
C THR A 187 -10.26 9.52 -15.97
N ILE A 188 -9.75 10.00 -14.83
CA ILE A 188 -9.73 9.22 -13.59
C ILE A 188 -11.15 8.90 -13.11
N GLN A 189 -12.07 9.87 -13.22
CA GLN A 189 -13.45 9.69 -12.75
C GLN A 189 -14.28 8.77 -13.63
N SER A 190 -14.05 8.75 -14.94
CA SER A 190 -14.73 7.89 -15.90
C SER A 190 -14.11 6.49 -15.98
N GLY A 191 -12.79 6.36 -15.84
CA GLY A 191 -12.06 5.08 -15.89
C GLY A 191 -12.09 4.27 -14.60
N ARG A 192 -12.55 4.83 -13.47
CA ARG A 192 -12.62 4.11 -12.19
C ARG A 192 -13.79 3.12 -12.16
N LEU A 193 -13.54 1.95 -11.58
CA LEU A 193 -14.62 1.05 -11.17
C LEU A 193 -15.46 1.73 -10.08
N ALA A 194 -16.78 1.53 -10.14
CA ALA A 194 -17.68 2.05 -9.11
C ALA A 194 -17.23 1.58 -7.72
N ALA A 195 -17.13 2.49 -6.75
CA ALA A 195 -16.72 2.20 -5.38
C ALA A 195 -17.82 1.44 -4.59
N THR A 196 -18.13 0.23 -5.05
CA THR A 196 -19.16 -0.65 -4.48
C THR A 196 -18.53 -1.68 -3.55
N PHE A 197 -19.30 -2.17 -2.58
CA PHE A 197 -18.86 -3.25 -1.69
C PHE A 197 -18.42 -4.51 -2.45
N LYS A 198 -19.09 -4.82 -3.57
CA LYS A 198 -18.75 -5.94 -4.47
C LYS A 198 -17.33 -5.77 -5.03
N ASN A 199 -17.00 -4.61 -5.58
CA ASN A 199 -15.70 -4.33 -6.19
C ASN A 199 -14.58 -4.33 -5.14
N HIS A 200 -14.83 -3.79 -3.93
CA HIS A 200 -13.87 -3.87 -2.82
C HIS A 200 -13.61 -5.31 -2.37
N ARG A 201 -14.67 -6.14 -2.26
CA ARG A 201 -14.53 -7.57 -1.92
C ARG A 201 -13.75 -8.34 -2.99
N GLN A 202 -13.99 -8.06 -4.26
CA GLN A 202 -13.26 -8.65 -5.39
C GLN A 202 -11.78 -8.25 -5.36
N HIS A 203 -11.47 -6.98 -5.11
CA HIS A 203 -10.09 -6.53 -4.95
C HIS A 203 -9.39 -7.24 -3.79
N ALA A 204 -10.00 -7.27 -2.60
CA ALA A 204 -9.43 -7.95 -1.44
C ALA A 204 -9.22 -9.47 -1.66
N ALA A 205 -10.16 -10.14 -2.35
CA ALA A 205 -10.04 -11.55 -2.72
C ALA A 205 -8.87 -11.79 -3.69
N HIS A 206 -8.74 -10.93 -4.69
CA HIS A 206 -7.66 -10.98 -5.66
C HIS A 206 -6.28 -10.73 -5.02
N VAL A 207 -6.17 -9.74 -4.13
CA VAL A 207 -4.93 -9.51 -3.35
C VAL A 207 -4.56 -10.74 -2.52
N LYS A 208 -5.54 -11.37 -1.85
CA LYS A 208 -5.31 -12.61 -1.11
C LYS A 208 -4.81 -13.74 -2.01
N GLN A 209 -5.35 -13.90 -3.22
CA GLN A 209 -4.87 -14.89 -4.19
C GLN A 209 -3.43 -14.62 -4.64
N ILE A 210 -3.09 -13.37 -4.95
CA ILE A 210 -1.71 -12.99 -5.31
C ILE A 210 -0.74 -13.29 -4.17
N VAL A 211 -1.10 -12.95 -2.93
CA VAL A 211 -0.26 -13.23 -1.75
C VAL A 211 -0.07 -14.73 -1.58
N ALA A 212 -1.14 -15.53 -1.64
CA ALA A 212 -1.07 -16.98 -1.53
C ALA A 212 -0.24 -17.62 -2.65
N GLN A 213 -0.33 -17.12 -3.88
CA GLN A 213 0.52 -17.58 -4.99
C GLN A 213 2.00 -17.28 -4.73
N LYS A 214 2.32 -16.07 -4.26
CA LYS A 214 3.70 -15.65 -3.94
C LYS A 214 4.30 -16.32 -2.69
N GLU A 215 3.47 -16.92 -1.83
CA GLU A 215 3.93 -17.75 -0.71
C GLU A 215 4.30 -19.17 -1.16
N ARG A 216 3.70 -19.66 -2.26
CA ARG A 216 4.04 -20.95 -2.87
C ARG A 216 5.33 -20.92 -3.69
N GLU A 217 5.76 -19.74 -4.13
CA GLU A 217 7.03 -19.59 -4.85
C GLU A 217 8.23 -19.74 -3.91
N PRO A 218 9.28 -20.50 -4.31
CA PRO A 218 10.43 -20.74 -3.45
C PRO A 218 11.18 -19.44 -3.15
N ARG A 219 11.57 -19.28 -1.88
CA ARG A 219 12.38 -18.15 -1.40
C ARG A 219 13.85 -18.54 -1.35
N CYS A 220 14.70 -17.59 -1.68
CA CYS A 220 16.15 -17.83 -1.71
C CYS A 220 16.65 -18.30 -0.34
N PRO A 221 17.33 -19.45 -0.23
CA PRO A 221 17.78 -19.98 1.06
C PRO A 221 18.85 -19.10 1.73
N LYS A 222 19.52 -18.21 0.97
CA LYS A 222 20.57 -17.33 1.49
C LYS A 222 20.05 -15.96 1.96
N CYS A 223 19.14 -15.34 1.22
CA CYS A 223 18.69 -13.96 1.50
C CYS A 223 17.17 -13.82 1.66
N GLN A 224 16.42 -14.91 1.54
CA GLN A 224 14.94 -14.93 1.50
C GLN A 224 14.32 -14.09 0.37
N GLY A 225 15.13 -13.65 -0.59
CA GLY A 225 14.70 -12.91 -1.77
C GLY A 225 13.91 -13.76 -2.77
N GLU A 226 13.35 -13.10 -3.79
CA GLU A 226 12.68 -13.76 -4.92
C GLU A 226 13.62 -14.71 -5.65
N MET A 227 13.10 -15.88 -6.03
CA MET A 227 13.80 -16.79 -6.91
C MET A 227 13.16 -16.77 -8.29
N ILE A 228 13.99 -16.89 -9.31
CA ILE A 228 13.56 -16.97 -10.70
C ILE A 228 14.04 -18.29 -11.31
N ARG A 229 13.20 -18.93 -12.12
CA ARG A 229 13.57 -20.15 -12.83
C ARG A 229 14.59 -19.79 -13.91
N ARG A 230 15.75 -20.43 -13.87
CA ARG A 230 16.85 -20.27 -14.82
C ARG A 230 17.17 -21.62 -15.42
N VAL A 231 17.68 -21.63 -16.65
CA VAL A 231 18.12 -22.84 -17.34
C VAL A 231 19.63 -22.78 -17.51
N VAL A 232 20.31 -23.87 -17.19
CA VAL A 232 21.76 -24.00 -17.39
C VAL A 232 22.04 -24.00 -18.90
N LYS A 233 22.87 -23.07 -19.38
CA LYS A 233 23.14 -22.91 -20.81
C LYS A 233 24.30 -23.77 -21.34
N ARG A 234 25.21 -24.24 -20.48
CA ARG A 234 26.46 -24.91 -20.86
C ARG A 234 26.88 -25.97 -19.83
N GLY A 235 27.63 -26.99 -20.26
CA GLY A 235 28.17 -28.07 -19.42
C GLY A 235 27.26 -29.30 -19.32
N ALA A 236 27.66 -30.29 -18.53
CA ALA A 236 26.97 -31.59 -18.39
C ALA A 236 25.51 -31.49 -17.88
N ASN A 237 25.12 -30.35 -17.31
CA ASN A 237 23.76 -30.07 -16.84
C ASN A 237 23.01 -29.09 -17.74
N ALA A 238 23.50 -28.81 -18.95
CA ALA A 238 22.81 -27.93 -19.91
C ALA A 238 21.37 -28.40 -20.15
N GLY A 239 20.43 -27.44 -20.21
CA GLY A 239 19.00 -27.71 -20.33
C GLY A 239 18.27 -27.95 -19.00
N LYS A 240 18.97 -28.26 -17.90
CA LYS A 240 18.32 -28.40 -16.59
C LYS A 240 17.90 -27.04 -16.03
N ALA A 241 16.69 -26.98 -15.49
CA ALA A 241 16.17 -25.79 -14.84
C ALA A 241 16.48 -25.80 -13.34
N PHE A 242 16.74 -24.63 -12.77
CA PHE A 242 16.92 -24.44 -11.34
C PHE A 242 16.35 -23.08 -10.92
N TRP A 243 16.06 -22.92 -9.64
CA TRP A 243 15.69 -21.64 -9.06
C TRP A 243 16.97 -20.88 -8.69
N GLY A 244 17.21 -19.74 -9.32
CA GLY A 244 18.31 -18.83 -8.98
C GLY A 244 17.80 -17.58 -8.28
N CYS A 245 18.53 -17.06 -7.30
CA CYS A 245 18.17 -15.79 -6.67
C CYS A 245 18.11 -14.66 -7.71
N LYS A 246 17.05 -13.86 -7.67
CA LYS A 246 16.88 -12.68 -8.54
C LYS A 246 18.00 -11.65 -8.33
N ALA A 247 18.56 -11.57 -7.12
CA ALA A 247 19.64 -10.66 -6.79
C ALA A 247 21.04 -11.17 -7.22
N PHE A 248 21.14 -12.22 -8.04
CA PHE A 248 22.42 -12.59 -8.66
C PHE A 248 22.95 -11.43 -9.53
N PRO A 249 24.25 -11.07 -9.47
CA PRO A 249 25.36 -11.82 -8.84
C PRO A 249 25.59 -11.55 -7.34
N VAL A 250 24.91 -10.56 -6.76
CA VAL A 250 25.06 -10.15 -5.34
C VAL A 250 24.69 -11.28 -4.38
N CYS A 251 23.60 -12.00 -4.66
CA CYS A 251 23.24 -13.22 -3.95
C CYS A 251 23.29 -14.42 -4.89
N ARG A 252 24.14 -15.40 -4.57
CA ARG A 252 24.31 -16.65 -5.34
C ARG A 252 23.54 -17.83 -4.72
N GLY A 253 22.35 -17.56 -4.18
CA GLY A 253 21.48 -18.63 -3.67
C GLY A 253 20.81 -19.39 -4.82
N VAL A 254 20.78 -20.71 -4.72
CA VAL A 254 20.24 -21.63 -5.73
C VAL A 254 19.40 -22.69 -5.03
N LEU A 255 18.29 -23.10 -5.65
CA LEU A 255 17.53 -24.30 -5.31
C LEU A 255 17.36 -25.13 -6.58
N ASN A 256 17.63 -26.42 -6.50
CA ASN A 256 17.39 -27.32 -7.62
C ASN A 256 15.88 -27.56 -7.74
N ILE A 257 15.41 -27.73 -8.97
CA ILE A 257 14.06 -28.22 -9.21
C ILE A 257 14.19 -29.74 -9.21
N GLU A 258 13.71 -30.40 -8.15
CA GLU A 258 13.53 -31.85 -8.18
C GLU A 258 12.45 -32.14 -9.21
N LEU A 259 12.79 -32.96 -10.21
CA LEU A 259 11.84 -33.50 -11.15
C LEU A 259 11.20 -34.69 -10.44
N GLU A 260 9.91 -34.61 -10.12
CA GLU A 260 9.08 -35.81 -9.94
C GLU A 260 8.97 -36.57 -11.27
#